data_AF-A0AAV8VPB4-F1
#
_entry.id   AF-A0AAV8VPB4-F1
#
_cell.length_a   1.000
_cell.length_b   1.000
_cell.length_c   1.000
_cell.angle_alpha   90.00
_cell.angle_beta   90.00
_cell.angle_gamma   90.00
#
_symmetry.space_group_name_H-M   'P 1'
#
loop_
_entity.id
_entity.type
_entity.pdbx_description
1 polymer ?
#
loop_
_entity_poly.entity_id
_entity_poly.type
_entity_poly.pdbx_seq_one_letter_code
_entity_poly.pdbx_strand_id
1 'polypeptide(L)'
;MYARNTNRKIYYVDETHIKDCLDEGHKVTPTVPRKDLIIIHIGSETGFLEQGLLIFESEQTGNCHEGMNSDVFEDWFRSVLPYTELDAVIVMDNTTYHNRQLEKPSSPWGKSEIVENIKCKKENDHKYAVDEMAAVRGITVLRLPPYHNELNPMELIWTKIKNGVSEENTTFNLENLKLLVKKQINRISAKTWSECVVHVQNEEQRLWDLAIVNDALVDPVVTTESHPCNNGSDR
;
A
#
# COMPACT_ATOMS: atom_id res chain seq x y z
N MET A 1 -16.91 1.57 0.22
CA MET A 1 -17.52 2.91 0.08
C MET A 1 -16.97 3.96 1.06
N TYR A 2 -16.66 3.67 2.33
CA TYR A 2 -16.43 4.73 3.31
C TYR A 2 -15.05 5.43 3.28
N ALA A 3 -14.03 4.84 2.66
CA ALA A 3 -12.67 5.33 2.83
C ALA A 3 -12.25 6.44 1.85
N ARG A 4 -12.93 6.55 0.71
CA ARG A 4 -12.63 7.50 -0.38
C ARG A 4 -13.79 8.39 -0.79
N ASN A 5 -14.97 8.21 -0.19
CA ASN A 5 -16.16 9.02 -0.50
C ASN A 5 -16.18 10.28 0.37
N THR A 6 -15.09 11.03 0.28
CA THR A 6 -14.91 12.32 0.94
C THR A 6 -14.87 13.41 -0.12
N ASN A 7 -15.45 14.58 0.12
CA ASN A 7 -15.26 15.76 -0.73
C ASN A 7 -13.85 16.38 -0.57
N ARG A 8 -12.85 15.53 -0.28
CA ARG A 8 -11.47 15.86 0.04
C ARG A 8 -10.60 15.33 -1.09
N LYS A 9 -9.51 16.04 -1.40
CA LYS A 9 -8.52 15.56 -2.35
C LYS A 9 -7.91 14.26 -1.86
N ILE A 10 -7.76 13.28 -2.75
CA ILE A 10 -7.14 11.99 -2.45
C ILE A 10 -5.82 11.88 -3.20
N TYR A 11 -4.77 11.56 -2.45
CA TYR A 11 -3.47 11.19 -2.98
C TYR A 11 -3.20 9.71 -2.73
N TYR A 12 -2.45 9.10 -3.63
CA TYR A 12 -2.05 7.70 -3.61
C TYR A 12 -0.52 7.65 -3.54
N VAL A 13 0.00 6.90 -2.59
CA VAL A 13 1.43 6.66 -2.38
C VAL A 13 1.70 5.18 -2.59
N ASP A 14 2.80 4.90 -3.29
CA ASP A 14 3.34 3.56 -3.38
C ASP A 14 4.80 3.59 -3.85
N GLU A 15 5.49 2.49 -3.63
CA GLU A 15 6.87 2.24 -4.02
C GLU A 15 6.97 1.11 -5.03
N THR A 16 7.97 1.18 -5.91
CA THR A 16 8.21 0.08 -6.83
C THR A 16 9.68 -0.11 -7.14
N HIS A 17 10.02 -1.35 -7.49
CA HIS A 17 11.36 -1.75 -7.91
C HIS A 17 11.37 -1.97 -9.43
N ILE A 18 12.35 -1.38 -10.10
CA ILE A 18 12.63 -1.61 -11.52
C ILE A 18 14.05 -2.16 -11.66
N LYS A 19 14.15 -3.34 -12.25
CA LYS A 19 15.42 -4.05 -12.45
C LYS A 19 16.04 -3.69 -13.79
N ASP A 20 17.36 -3.59 -13.83
CA ASP A 20 18.13 -3.36 -15.06
C ASP A 20 18.37 -4.67 -15.83
N CYS A 21 17.32 -5.37 -16.31
CA CYS A 21 17.38 -6.34 -17.44
C CYS A 21 16.07 -7.09 -17.73
N LEU A 22 15.90 -7.44 -19.02
CA LEU A 22 14.84 -8.25 -19.63
C LEU A 22 14.91 -9.72 -19.16
N ASP A 23 13.75 -10.31 -18.83
CA ASP A 23 13.57 -11.76 -18.72
C ASP A 23 13.59 -12.40 -20.13
N GLU A 24 14.69 -12.33 -20.87
CA GLU A 24 14.88 -13.12 -22.09
C GLU A 24 15.67 -14.39 -21.79
N GLY A 25 15.03 -15.36 -21.12
CA GLY A 25 15.26 -16.81 -21.28
C GLY A 25 16.68 -17.40 -21.14
N HIS A 26 17.71 -16.60 -20.91
CA HIS A 26 19.10 -17.01 -20.85
C HIS A 26 19.59 -16.82 -19.42
N LYS A 27 19.89 -17.96 -18.77
CA LYS A 27 20.61 -18.03 -17.50
C LYS A 27 22.04 -17.50 -17.67
N VAL A 28 22.19 -16.19 -17.79
CA VAL A 28 23.48 -15.52 -17.62
C VAL A 28 23.53 -15.05 -16.18
N THR A 29 24.24 -15.80 -15.33
CA THR A 29 24.59 -15.35 -13.99
C THR A 29 25.44 -14.08 -14.10
N PRO A 30 24.96 -12.91 -13.66
CA PRO A 30 25.75 -11.69 -13.72
C PRO A 30 26.95 -11.80 -12.77
N THR A 31 28.13 -11.44 -13.27
CA THR A 31 29.41 -11.39 -12.54
C THR A 31 29.48 -10.26 -11.51
N VAL A 32 28.55 -9.31 -11.57
CA VAL A 32 28.44 -8.17 -10.66
C VAL A 32 27.05 -8.22 -10.02
N PRO A 33 26.94 -8.02 -8.70
CA PRO A 33 25.64 -7.98 -8.08
C PRO A 33 24.79 -6.84 -8.67
N ARG A 34 23.61 -7.18 -9.18
CA ARG A 34 22.73 -6.22 -9.86
C ARG A 34 22.07 -5.31 -8.84
N LYS A 35 21.99 -4.02 -9.17
CA LYS A 35 21.27 -3.00 -8.40
C LYS A 35 19.91 -2.76 -9.02
N ASP A 36 18.89 -2.66 -8.17
CA ASP A 36 17.54 -2.28 -8.56
C ASP A 36 17.35 -0.78 -8.36
N LEU A 37 16.54 -0.13 -9.19
CA LEU A 37 16.03 1.21 -8.90
C LEU A 37 14.78 1.09 -8.04
N ILE A 38 14.81 1.77 -6.90
CA ILE A 38 13.66 1.94 -6.02
C ILE A 38 13.09 3.32 -6.30
N ILE A 39 11.79 3.34 -6.56
CA ILE A 39 11.04 4.54 -6.92
C ILE A 39 9.90 4.66 -5.92
N ILE A 40 9.75 5.83 -5.32
CA ILE A 40 8.58 6.19 -4.52
C ILE A 40 7.97 7.45 -5.10
N HIS A 41 6.64 7.48 -5.16
CA HIS A 41 5.93 8.65 -5.66
C HIS A 41 4.55 8.80 -5.05
N ILE A 42 3.97 9.98 -5.28
CA ILE A 42 2.65 10.36 -4.82
C ILE A 42 1.91 11.03 -5.98
N GLY A 43 0.66 10.63 -6.19
CA GLY A 43 -0.17 11.14 -7.27
C GLY A 43 -1.64 11.16 -6.90
N SER A 44 -2.47 11.76 -7.74
CA SER A 44 -3.93 11.80 -7.61
C SER A 44 -4.57 11.60 -8.96
N GLU A 45 -5.90 11.62 -9.02
CA GLU A 45 -6.64 11.55 -10.30
C GLU A 45 -6.22 12.62 -11.33
N THR A 46 -5.61 13.72 -10.89
CA THR A 46 -5.15 14.81 -11.77
C THR A 46 -3.70 14.66 -12.22
N GLY A 47 -2.97 13.63 -11.78
CA GLY A 47 -1.56 13.44 -12.10
C GLY A 47 -0.66 13.20 -10.89
N PHE A 48 0.62 12.99 -11.18
CA PHE A 48 1.68 12.97 -10.17
C PHE A 48 1.87 14.36 -9.55
N LEU A 49 2.20 14.39 -8.26
CA LEU A 49 2.66 15.61 -7.59
C LEU A 49 4.11 15.87 -7.99
N GLU A 50 4.41 17.01 -8.60
CA GLU A 50 5.73 17.30 -9.18
C GLU A 50 6.90 17.08 -8.21
N GLN A 51 6.75 17.47 -6.94
CA GLN A 51 7.77 17.34 -5.89
C GLN A 51 7.82 15.95 -5.26
N GLY A 52 6.94 15.05 -5.69
CA GLY A 52 6.73 13.76 -5.05
C GLY A 52 7.71 12.66 -5.43
N LEU A 53 8.54 12.84 -6.46
CA LEU A 53 9.34 11.76 -7.03
C LEU A 53 10.68 11.60 -6.28
N LEU A 54 10.92 10.42 -5.72
CA LEU A 54 12.23 10.00 -5.24
C LEU A 54 12.65 8.69 -5.92
N ILE A 55 13.87 8.68 -6.45
CA ILE A 55 14.47 7.51 -7.11
C ILE A 55 15.86 7.30 -6.51
N PHE A 56 16.13 6.11 -6.01
CA PHE A 56 17.43 5.72 -5.48
C PHE A 56 17.77 4.27 -5.85
N GLU A 57 19.02 3.88 -5.64
CA GLU A 57 19.50 2.53 -5.94
C GLU A 57 19.37 1.66 -4.69
N SER A 58 19.00 0.40 -4.87
CA SER A 58 19.13 -0.58 -3.78
C SER A 58 20.60 -0.73 -3.41
N GLU A 59 20.93 -0.61 -2.14
CA GLU A 59 22.27 -0.92 -1.66
C GLU A 59 22.43 -2.43 -1.43
N GLN A 60 23.61 -2.96 -1.73
CA GLN A 60 23.95 -4.32 -1.34
C GLN A 60 24.98 -4.29 -0.22
N THR A 61 24.55 -4.71 0.96
CA THR A 61 25.42 -5.02 2.10
C THR A 61 25.45 -6.54 2.30
N GLY A 62 26.43 -7.19 1.67
CA GLY A 62 26.58 -8.64 1.73
C GLY A 62 25.43 -9.40 1.05
N ASN A 63 24.70 -10.23 1.80
CA ASN A 63 23.55 -11.00 1.30
C ASN A 63 22.19 -10.34 1.58
N CYS A 64 22.18 -9.11 2.10
CA CYS A 64 20.96 -8.37 2.39
C CYS A 64 20.68 -7.37 1.26
N HIS A 65 19.45 -7.37 0.76
CA HIS A 65 18.97 -6.32 -0.14
C HIS A 65 18.52 -5.13 0.73
N GLU A 66 19.37 -4.11 0.87
CA GLU A 66 18.97 -2.87 1.53
C GLU A 66 18.10 -2.05 0.56
N GLY A 67 16.81 -1.97 0.88
CA GLY A 67 15.78 -1.30 0.09
C GLY A 67 15.06 -0.20 0.87
N MET A 68 13.79 0.06 0.53
CA MET A 68 12.96 1.02 1.26
C MET A 68 12.88 0.66 2.75
N ASN A 69 13.03 1.65 3.62
CA ASN A 69 12.92 1.52 5.06
C ASN A 69 12.15 2.71 5.66
N SER A 70 11.80 2.63 6.95
CA SER A 70 10.99 3.66 7.61
C SER A 70 11.64 5.05 7.61
N ASP A 71 12.96 5.14 7.78
CA ASP A 71 13.64 6.44 7.84
C ASP A 71 13.61 7.14 6.47
N VAL A 72 13.93 6.40 5.40
CA VAL A 72 13.86 6.91 4.02
C VAL A 72 12.43 7.31 3.66
N PHE A 73 11.45 6.46 4.00
CA PHE A 73 10.03 6.75 3.75
C PHE A 73 9.56 8.00 4.51
N GLU A 74 9.89 8.11 5.80
CA GLU A 74 9.45 9.23 6.64
C GLU A 74 10.07 10.57 6.23
N ASP A 75 11.35 10.59 5.87
CA ASP A 75 11.99 11.81 5.38
C ASP A 75 11.42 12.24 4.04
N TRP A 76 11.20 11.29 3.12
CA TRP A 76 10.47 11.56 1.88
C TRP A 76 9.06 12.07 2.16
N PHE A 77 8.28 11.39 3.00
CA PHE A 77 6.91 11.73 3.34
C PHE A 77 6.82 13.14 3.93
N ARG A 78 7.69 13.47 4.88
CA ARG A 78 7.81 14.82 5.46
C ARG A 78 8.11 15.88 4.39
N SER A 79 8.97 15.56 3.42
CA SER A 79 9.35 16.50 2.37
C SER A 79 8.22 16.78 1.36
N VAL A 80 7.35 15.79 1.10
CA VAL A 80 6.26 15.93 0.11
C VAL A 80 4.99 16.53 0.70
N LEU A 81 4.76 16.34 2.00
CA LEU A 81 3.56 16.83 2.68
C LEU A 81 3.27 18.30 2.35
N PRO A 82 4.19 19.27 2.49
CA PRO A 82 3.90 20.69 2.22
C PRO A 82 3.27 21.02 0.86
N TYR A 83 3.44 20.15 -0.14
CA TYR A 83 2.93 20.31 -1.50
C TYR A 83 1.56 19.66 -1.75
N THR A 84 1.04 18.86 -0.81
CA THR A 84 -0.32 18.33 -0.89
C THR A 84 -1.35 19.36 -0.45
N GLU A 85 -2.59 19.21 -0.90
CA GLU A 85 -3.72 20.03 -0.40
C GLU A 85 -3.92 19.83 1.11
N LEU A 86 -4.33 20.90 1.80
CA LEU A 86 -4.78 20.83 3.20
C LEU A 86 -6.04 19.98 3.29
N ASP A 87 -6.25 19.35 4.45
CA ASP A 87 -7.40 18.47 4.69
C ASP A 87 -7.54 17.37 3.62
N ALA A 88 -6.46 16.92 2.98
CA ALA A 88 -6.49 15.83 2.02
C ALA A 88 -6.51 14.43 2.68
N VAL A 89 -6.76 13.40 1.90
CA VAL A 89 -6.57 11.99 2.29
C VAL A 89 -5.36 11.45 1.54
N ILE A 90 -4.45 10.78 2.24
CA ILE A 90 -3.36 10.02 1.62
C ILE A 90 -3.64 8.54 1.81
N VAL A 91 -3.76 7.81 0.70
CA VAL A 91 -3.94 6.36 0.68
C VAL A 91 -2.59 5.70 0.42
N MET A 92 -2.22 4.73 1.26
CA MET A 92 -0.98 3.96 1.15
C MET A 92 -1.20 2.50 1.53
N ASP A 93 -0.28 1.63 1.12
CA ASP A 93 -0.29 0.22 1.47
C ASP A 93 0.03 0.00 2.96
N ASN A 94 -0.41 -1.13 3.49
CA ASN A 94 -0.22 -1.49 4.90
C ASN A 94 1.09 -2.28 5.10
N THR A 95 2.21 -1.71 4.66
CA THR A 95 3.54 -2.30 4.81
C THR A 95 4.14 -1.96 6.18
N THR A 96 5.06 -2.80 6.66
CA THR A 96 5.65 -2.64 8.01
C THR A 96 6.43 -1.33 8.16
N TYR A 97 7.08 -0.85 7.10
CA TYR A 97 7.86 0.39 7.16
C TYR A 97 7.00 1.66 7.08
N HIS A 98 5.79 1.61 6.53
CA HIS A 98 4.77 2.69 6.65
C HIS A 98 4.19 2.82 8.06
N ASN A 99 4.42 1.81 8.91
CA ASN A 99 3.72 1.61 10.17
C ASN A 99 4.66 1.63 11.36
N ARG A 100 5.74 2.43 11.30
CA ARG A 100 6.61 2.59 12.47
C ARG A 100 5.82 3.24 13.61
N GLN A 101 5.55 2.44 14.65
CA GLN A 101 4.89 2.91 15.85
C GLN A 101 5.83 3.81 16.65
N LEU A 102 5.32 4.94 17.13
CA LEU A 102 6.06 5.85 18.01
C LEU A 102 6.20 5.28 19.43
N GLU A 103 5.27 4.41 19.83
CA GLU A 103 5.29 3.70 21.11
C GLU A 103 5.41 2.19 20.86
N LYS A 104 6.44 1.54 21.40
CA LYS A 104 6.51 0.08 21.40
C LYS A 104 5.50 -0.47 22.40
N PRO A 105 4.62 -1.42 22.05
CA PRO A 105 3.84 -2.12 23.06
C PRO A 105 4.81 -2.79 24.04
N SER A 106 4.71 -2.41 25.31
CA SER A 106 5.43 -3.07 26.40
C SER A 106 4.97 -4.54 26.46
N SER A 107 5.90 -5.46 26.20
CA SER A 107 5.80 -6.94 26.31
C SER A 107 5.31 -7.73 25.07
N PRO A 108 5.83 -8.97 24.86
CA PRO A 108 5.37 -9.87 23.81
C PRO A 108 4.05 -10.55 24.21
N TRP A 109 2.96 -10.09 23.63
CA TRP A 109 1.61 -10.61 23.87
C TRP A 109 1.42 -12.01 23.27
N GLY A 110 0.73 -12.90 23.99
CA GLY A 110 0.38 -14.24 23.52
C GLY A 110 -0.70 -14.20 22.43
N LYS A 111 -0.73 -15.21 21.53
CA LYS A 111 -1.68 -15.30 20.40
C LYS A 111 -3.16 -15.10 20.79
N SER A 112 -3.54 -15.45 22.02
CA SER A 112 -4.90 -15.27 22.55
C SER A 112 -5.27 -13.82 22.85
N GLU A 113 -4.34 -13.01 23.36
CA GLU A 113 -4.58 -11.58 23.67
C GLU A 113 -4.62 -10.71 22.41
N ILE A 114 -4.00 -11.16 21.31
CA ILE A 114 -4.05 -10.49 20.00
C ILE A 114 -5.49 -10.56 19.44
N VAL A 115 -6.14 -11.71 19.52
CA VAL A 115 -7.50 -11.93 19.00
C VAL A 115 -8.53 -11.14 19.80
N GLU A 116 -8.34 -11.02 21.12
CA GLU A 116 -9.23 -10.28 22.00
C GLU A 116 -9.06 -8.75 21.82
N ASN A 117 -7.84 -8.27 21.60
CA ASN A 117 -7.59 -6.86 21.25
C ASN A 117 -8.16 -6.45 19.89
N ILE A 118 -8.13 -7.34 18.87
CA ILE A 118 -8.73 -7.08 17.55
C ILE A 118 -10.26 -6.94 17.66
N LYS A 119 -10.90 -7.65 18.59
CA LYS A 119 -12.35 -7.56 18.81
C LYS A 119 -12.78 -6.34 19.63
N CYS A 120 -11.92 -5.83 20.53
CA CYS A 120 -12.29 -4.79 21.49
C CYS A 120 -11.76 -3.38 21.20
N LYS A 121 -10.79 -3.18 20.30
CA LYS A 121 -10.29 -1.83 19.94
C LYS A 121 -11.04 -1.24 18.74
N LYS A 122 -12.06 -0.41 19.03
CA LYS A 122 -12.71 0.46 18.04
C LYS A 122 -11.96 1.77 17.75
N GLU A 123 -10.84 2.04 18.41
CA GLU A 123 -9.92 3.13 18.08
C GLU A 123 -8.50 2.61 18.33
N ASN A 124 -7.71 2.51 17.27
CA ASN A 124 -6.35 1.99 17.34
C ASN A 124 -5.45 3.11 17.87
N ASP A 125 -5.16 3.08 19.17
CA ASP A 125 -4.26 4.00 19.90
C ASP A 125 -2.78 3.85 19.50
N HIS A 126 -2.51 3.39 18.28
CA HIS A 126 -1.17 3.27 17.73
C HIS A 126 -0.87 4.52 16.91
N LYS A 127 -0.15 5.47 17.53
CA LYS A 127 0.38 6.65 16.84
C LYS A 127 1.53 6.22 15.94
N TYR A 128 1.30 6.23 14.64
CA TYR A 128 2.36 6.05 13.65
C TYR A 128 3.00 7.41 13.35
N ALA A 129 4.31 7.41 13.10
CA ALA A 129 5.05 8.64 12.82
C ALA A 129 4.45 9.42 11.64
N VAL A 130 4.05 8.71 10.59
CA VAL A 130 3.50 9.30 9.35
C VAL A 130 2.12 9.92 9.58
N ASP A 131 1.31 9.34 10.47
CA ASP A 131 -0.03 9.85 10.81
C ASP A 131 0.08 11.18 11.57
N GLU A 132 1.00 11.26 12.55
CA GLU A 132 1.26 12.49 13.29
C GLU A 132 1.81 13.59 12.37
N MET A 133 2.71 13.26 11.44
CA MET A 133 3.21 14.22 10.45
C MET A 133 2.09 14.77 9.55
N ALA A 134 1.18 13.91 9.09
CA ALA A 134 0.06 14.28 8.25
C ALA A 134 -1.00 15.10 9.01
N ALA A 135 -1.30 14.73 10.25
CA ALA A 135 -2.34 15.34 11.08
C ALA A 135 -2.11 16.84 11.31
N VAL A 136 -0.85 17.30 11.36
CA VAL A 136 -0.49 18.73 11.49
C VAL A 136 -1.12 19.58 10.37
N ARG A 137 -1.41 18.98 9.21
CA ARG A 137 -2.00 19.65 8.03
C ARG A 137 -3.45 19.24 7.78
N GLY A 138 -4.10 18.63 8.77
CA GLY A 138 -5.46 18.09 8.65
C GLY A 138 -5.57 16.87 7.73
N ILE A 139 -4.43 16.28 7.33
CA ILE A 139 -4.41 15.17 6.39
C ILE A 139 -4.72 13.88 7.11
N THR A 140 -5.60 13.06 6.51
CA THR A 140 -5.90 11.72 7.01
C THR A 140 -5.11 10.69 6.22
N VAL A 141 -4.33 9.85 6.93
CA VAL A 141 -3.70 8.67 6.35
C VAL A 141 -4.68 7.51 6.35
N LEU A 142 -4.94 6.94 5.19
CA LEU A 142 -5.74 5.74 5.00
C LEU A 142 -4.84 4.60 4.54
N ARG A 143 -4.88 3.48 5.26
CA ARG A 143 -4.15 2.26 4.89
C ARG A 143 -5.07 1.26 4.24
N LEU A 144 -4.64 0.65 3.14
CA LEU A 144 -5.36 -0.44 2.51
C LEU A 144 -5.36 -1.70 3.39
N PRO A 145 -6.36 -2.59 3.27
CA PRO A 145 -6.31 -3.88 3.94
C PRO A 145 -5.05 -4.68 3.53
N PRO A 146 -4.48 -5.50 4.42
CA PRO A 146 -3.36 -6.38 4.07
C PRO A 146 -3.69 -7.24 2.84
N TYR A 147 -2.72 -7.42 1.95
CA TYR A 147 -2.83 -8.22 0.72
C TYR A 147 -3.82 -7.69 -0.33
N HIS A 148 -4.23 -6.42 -0.23
CA HIS A 148 -5.17 -5.78 -1.15
C HIS A 148 -4.56 -4.56 -1.88
N ASN A 149 -3.29 -4.67 -2.26
CA ASN A 149 -2.56 -3.61 -2.95
C ASN A 149 -3.13 -3.32 -4.35
N GLU A 150 -3.90 -4.26 -4.94
CA GLU A 150 -4.65 -4.03 -6.18
C GLU A 150 -5.66 -2.88 -6.07
N LEU A 151 -6.02 -2.50 -4.83
CA LEU A 151 -6.86 -1.34 -4.56
C LEU A 151 -6.06 -0.04 -4.52
N ASN A 152 -4.75 -0.05 -4.78
CA ASN A 152 -3.94 1.13 -4.97
C ASN A 152 -3.80 1.42 -6.48
N PRO A 153 -4.34 2.55 -7.00
CA PRO A 153 -4.23 2.84 -8.43
C PRO A 153 -2.78 3.04 -8.87
N MET A 154 -1.86 3.31 -7.95
CA MET A 154 -0.44 3.42 -8.25
C MET A 154 0.15 2.11 -8.79
N GLU A 155 -0.38 0.94 -8.41
CA GLU A 155 0.05 -0.37 -8.96
C GLU A 155 -0.23 -0.49 -10.47
N LEU A 156 -1.37 0.04 -10.92
CA LEU A 156 -1.72 0.10 -12.35
C LEU A 156 -0.82 1.08 -13.10
N ILE A 157 -0.48 2.20 -12.46
CA ILE A 157 0.43 3.21 -13.02
C ILE A 157 1.86 2.63 -13.11
N TRP A 158 2.34 1.94 -12.09
CA TRP A 158 3.62 1.24 -12.11
C TRP A 158 3.68 0.17 -13.18
N THR A 159 2.60 -0.59 -13.38
CA THR A 159 2.53 -1.54 -14.48
C THR A 159 2.75 -0.86 -15.84
N LYS A 160 2.09 0.28 -16.09
CA LYS A 160 2.28 1.05 -17.33
C LYS A 160 3.71 1.58 -17.49
N ILE A 161 4.28 2.12 -16.42
CA ILE A 161 5.65 2.64 -16.42
C ILE A 161 6.66 1.51 -16.68
N LYS A 162 6.54 0.38 -15.97
CA LYS A 162 7.41 -0.78 -16.15
C LYS A 162 7.35 -1.32 -17.58
N ASN A 163 6.16 -1.41 -18.16
CA ASN A 163 6.00 -1.82 -19.57
C ASN A 163 6.69 -0.84 -20.52
N GLY A 164 6.46 0.47 -20.37
CA GLY A 164 7.11 1.48 -21.21
C GLY A 164 8.64 1.54 -21.02
N VAL A 165 9.15 1.24 -19.83
CA VAL A 165 10.59 1.08 -19.58
C VAL A 165 11.09 -0.17 -20.32
N SER A 166 10.42 -1.31 -20.18
CA SER A 166 10.81 -2.57 -20.83
C SER A 166 10.86 -2.45 -22.36
N GLU A 167 9.88 -1.77 -22.97
CA GLU A 167 9.79 -1.57 -24.42
C GLU A 167 10.91 -0.68 -24.99
N GLU A 168 11.42 0.27 -24.20
CA GLU A 168 12.40 1.26 -24.66
C GLU A 168 13.81 1.05 -24.09
N ASN A 169 13.97 0.13 -23.13
CA ASN A 169 15.26 -0.12 -22.52
C ASN A 169 16.18 -0.87 -23.49
N THR A 170 17.06 -0.11 -24.13
CA THR A 170 18.04 -0.62 -25.12
C THR A 170 19.47 -0.65 -24.57
N THR A 171 19.69 -0.19 -23.33
CA THR A 171 21.03 -0.03 -22.75
C THR A 171 21.07 -0.47 -21.29
N PHE A 172 22.06 -1.28 -20.92
CA PHE A 172 22.25 -1.81 -19.56
C PHE A 172 23.05 -0.83 -18.68
N ASN A 173 22.52 0.39 -18.51
CA ASN A 173 23.12 1.45 -17.70
C ASN A 173 22.06 2.05 -16.78
N LEU A 174 22.37 2.10 -15.48
CA LEU A 174 21.52 2.61 -14.42
C LEU A 174 21.16 4.10 -14.56
N GLU A 175 22.07 4.94 -15.05
CA GLU A 175 21.79 6.35 -15.34
C GLU A 175 20.77 6.49 -16.48
N ASN A 176 20.92 5.70 -17.53
CA ASN A 176 19.96 5.64 -18.63
C ASN A 176 18.62 5.09 -18.14
N LEU A 177 18.62 4.08 -17.27
CA LEU A 177 17.41 3.55 -16.68
C LEU A 177 16.69 4.62 -15.83
N LYS A 178 17.41 5.39 -15.01
CA LYS A 178 16.83 6.53 -14.26
C LYS A 178 16.21 7.57 -15.19
N LEU A 179 16.89 7.92 -16.30
CA LEU A 179 16.35 8.84 -17.30
C LEU A 179 15.10 8.28 -17.99
N LEU A 180 15.11 6.98 -18.30
CA LEU A 180 14.00 6.30 -18.95
C LEU A 180 12.77 6.20 -18.04
N VAL A 181 12.98 5.89 -16.76
CA VAL A 181 11.93 5.92 -15.74
C VAL A 181 11.30 7.32 -15.65
N LYS A 182 12.13 8.36 -15.53
CA LYS A 182 11.63 9.76 -15.51
C LYS A 182 10.84 10.10 -16.77
N LYS A 183 11.32 9.65 -17.93
CA LYS A 183 10.62 9.82 -19.22
C LYS A 183 9.26 9.13 -19.22
N GLN A 184 9.16 7.90 -18.72
CA GLN A 184 7.87 7.20 -18.65
C GLN A 184 6.91 7.84 -17.63
N ILE A 185 7.40 8.27 -16.47
CA ILE A 185 6.61 9.02 -15.49
C ILE A 185 6.00 10.27 -16.13
N ASN A 186 6.79 11.05 -16.85
CA ASN A 186 6.32 12.27 -17.53
C ASN A 186 5.31 12.03 -18.66
N ARG A 187 5.19 10.79 -19.16
CA ARG A 187 4.18 10.42 -20.17
C ARG A 187 2.84 10.05 -19.56
N ILE A 188 2.80 9.75 -18.25
CA ILE A 188 1.54 9.43 -17.57
C ILE A 188 0.71 10.71 -17.47
N SER A 189 -0.39 10.73 -18.22
CA SER A 189 -1.31 11.85 -18.26
C SER A 189 -2.30 11.84 -17.09
N ALA A 190 -2.90 13.00 -16.79
CA ALA A 190 -4.04 13.10 -15.88
C ALA A 190 -5.20 12.17 -16.28
N LYS A 191 -5.44 12.00 -17.59
CA LYS A 191 -6.46 11.06 -18.08
C LYS A 191 -6.14 9.62 -17.67
N THR A 192 -4.90 9.18 -17.85
CA THR A 192 -4.46 7.84 -17.44
C THR A 192 -4.61 7.63 -15.94
N TRP A 193 -4.26 8.65 -15.15
CA TRP A 193 -4.46 8.66 -13.70
C TRP A 193 -5.94 8.49 -13.31
N SER A 194 -6.82 9.31 -13.88
CA SER A 194 -8.25 9.25 -13.64
C SER A 194 -8.84 7.88 -14.01
N GLU A 195 -8.46 7.30 -15.16
CA GLU A 195 -8.89 5.96 -15.58
C GLU A 195 -8.46 4.86 -14.58
N CYS A 196 -7.23 4.91 -14.06
CA CYS A 196 -6.75 3.98 -13.04
C CYS A 196 -7.50 4.12 -11.71
N VAL A 197 -7.79 5.36 -11.28
CA VAL A 197 -8.58 5.62 -10.07
C VAL A 197 -10.00 5.07 -10.20
N VAL A 198 -10.66 5.32 -11.33
CA VAL A 198 -12.01 4.81 -11.62
C VAL A 198 -12.03 3.28 -11.64
N HIS A 199 -11.01 2.64 -12.24
CA HIS A 199 -10.90 1.18 -12.25
C HIS A 199 -10.87 0.61 -10.84
N VAL A 200 -10.01 1.15 -9.97
CA VAL A 200 -9.91 0.73 -8.57
C VAL A 200 -11.22 0.96 -7.82
N GLN A 201 -11.87 2.10 -8.01
CA GLN A 201 -13.17 2.39 -7.36
C GLN A 201 -14.25 1.37 -7.77
N ASN A 202 -14.27 0.96 -9.03
CA ASN A 202 -15.18 -0.08 -9.50
C ASN A 202 -14.87 -1.45 -8.88
N GLU A 203 -13.58 -1.79 -8.74
CA GLU A 203 -13.16 -3.03 -8.10
C GLU A 203 -13.47 -3.04 -6.60
N GLU A 204 -13.25 -1.92 -5.92
CA GLU A 204 -13.71 -1.72 -4.53
C GLU A 204 -15.21 -1.97 -4.43
N GLN A 205 -16.02 -1.37 -5.31
CA GLN A 205 -17.48 -1.55 -5.31
C GLN A 205 -17.88 -3.02 -5.52
N ARG A 206 -17.21 -3.72 -6.45
CA ARG A 206 -17.45 -5.14 -6.70
C ARG A 206 -17.19 -6.00 -5.47
N LEU A 207 -16.11 -5.75 -4.74
CA LEU A 207 -15.80 -6.44 -3.49
C LEU A 207 -16.83 -6.15 -2.40
N TRP A 208 -17.33 -4.91 -2.32
CA TRP A 208 -18.41 -4.54 -1.40
C TRP A 208 -19.71 -5.29 -1.69
N ASP A 209 -20.12 -5.34 -2.96
CA ASP A 209 -21.34 -6.03 -3.36
C ASP A 209 -21.27 -7.53 -3.01
N LEU A 210 -20.10 -8.16 -3.23
CA LEU A 210 -19.87 -9.55 -2.83
C LEU A 210 -19.92 -9.75 -1.31
N ALA A 211 -19.34 -8.84 -0.53
CA ALA A 211 -19.35 -8.94 0.93
C ALA A 211 -20.78 -8.83 1.49
N ILE A 212 -21.60 -7.91 0.95
CA ILE A 212 -23.01 -7.76 1.32
C ILE A 212 -23.80 -9.04 1.00
N VAL A 213 -23.60 -9.61 -0.19
CA VAL A 213 -24.26 -10.86 -0.58
C VAL A 213 -23.85 -12.00 0.35
N ASN A 214 -22.56 -12.12 0.69
CA ASN A 214 -22.09 -13.17 1.58
C ASN A 214 -22.66 -13.05 3.01
N ASP A 215 -22.79 -11.83 3.54
CA ASP A 215 -23.38 -11.57 4.86
C ASP A 215 -24.89 -11.88 4.87
N ALA A 216 -25.59 -11.57 3.77
CA ALA A 216 -27.02 -11.87 3.61
C ALA A 216 -27.33 -13.38 3.46
N LEU A 217 -26.34 -14.21 3.11
CA LEU A 217 -26.50 -15.65 2.91
C LEU A 217 -26.12 -16.49 4.15
N VAL A 218 -25.72 -15.87 5.26
CA VAL A 218 -25.51 -16.57 6.53
C VAL A 218 -26.87 -16.83 7.18
N ASP A 219 -27.49 -17.97 6.85
CA ASP A 219 -28.74 -18.43 7.49
C ASP A 219 -28.58 -18.52 9.02
N PRO A 220 -29.64 -18.22 9.81
CA PRO A 220 -29.58 -18.35 11.26
C PRO A 220 -29.35 -19.81 11.64
N VAL A 221 -28.25 -20.07 12.34
CA VAL A 221 -27.95 -21.36 12.96
C VAL A 221 -29.17 -21.79 13.78
N VAL A 222 -29.90 -22.80 13.29
CA VAL A 222 -30.92 -23.50 14.08
C VAL A 222 -30.18 -24.24 15.19
N THR A 223 -30.14 -23.65 16.38
CA THR A 223 -29.82 -24.39 17.59
C THR A 223 -30.93 -25.41 17.81
N THR A 224 -30.69 -26.66 17.40
CA THR A 224 -31.53 -27.77 17.84
C THR A 224 -31.30 -27.95 19.34
N GLU A 225 -32.28 -27.52 20.14
CA GLU A 225 -32.35 -27.83 21.56
C GLU A 225 -32.43 -29.36 21.75
N SER A 226 -31.32 -29.99 22.15
CA SER A 226 -31.35 -31.35 22.69
C SER A 226 -31.59 -31.33 24.21
N HIS A 227 -32.86 -31.14 24.54
CA HIS A 227 -33.66 -31.86 25.56
C HIS A 227 -33.36 -31.71 27.07
N PRO A 228 -34.42 -31.87 27.91
CA PRO A 228 -34.46 -31.38 29.28
C PRO A 228 -33.83 -32.35 30.29
N CYS A 229 -33.39 -31.77 31.42
CA CYS A 229 -33.00 -32.46 32.64
C CYS A 229 -34.00 -33.55 33.05
N ASN A 230 -33.51 -34.77 33.22
CA ASN A 230 -34.22 -35.82 33.96
C ASN A 230 -33.85 -35.68 35.44
N ASN A 231 -34.77 -35.15 36.25
CA ASN A 231 -34.65 -35.17 37.71
C ASN A 231 -35.01 -36.56 38.22
N GLY A 232 -34.15 -37.12 39.07
CA GLY A 232 -34.37 -38.40 39.71
C GLY A 232 -35.47 -38.38 40.78
N SER A 233 -35.91 -39.58 41.14
CA SER A 233 -36.51 -39.87 42.44
C SER A 233 -36.18 -41.30 42.86
N ASP A 234 -35.31 -41.39 43.88
CA ASP A 234 -35.29 -42.29 45.03
C ASP A 234 -36.19 -43.55 45.10
N ARG A 235 -35.51 -44.61 45.60
CA ARG A 235 -35.95 -45.84 46.30
C ARG A 235 -36.29 -47.09 45.49
#